data_AF-A0A4R4VX40-F1
#
_entry.id   AF-A0A4R4VX40-F1
#
_cell.length_a   1.000
_cell.length_b   1.000
_cell.length_c   1.000
_cell.angle_alpha   90.00
_cell.angle_beta   90.00
_cell.angle_gamma   90.00
#
_symmetry.space_group_name_H-M   'P 1'
#
loop_
_entity.id
_entity.type
_entity.pdbx_description
1 polymer ?
#
loop_
_entity_poly.entity_id
_entity_poly.type
_entity_poly.pdbx_seq_one_letter_code
_entity_poly.pdbx_strand_id
1 'polypeptide(L)'
;MTPSEHRRAHGDWTREIIELAALFLVAGAANLLVTGVRSHSAATLVLMSLGAALLAAGAARWWSRRGTVPITTEEGPEPVPSEVAFVPQNLWRLRARVTDTPGRLAKLAGALAALGGDIRTMQVHPVADGAVDEVLLHVPTRIRHADLVAAVESAGGYDVTAARADVRELDDVPTRTATLANDLVNGRTDLVRGLRSLLGHVDVRWQEEPEPSLEAGVFTEDAMCLAEPGGGFLVLTRPGGAFTPAEFARSRALVDLVTSCRARVRPTERAATTPGGIELTLRPADRADLDLVAEFHERCSSAARFRRYFSPGPAPGERGLRRLLTPALGRSTLALGPQGEVVGMGNLMYDGDSGELALLVRDDWQRRGVGAVLAQHIVDQAAELGITTLTAHTHVDNTAISRTLRGAGMKLVGAPEPGEWSWSRDLTPLARAE
;
A
#
# COMPACT_ATOMS: atom_id res chain seq x y z
N MET A 1 -18.63 53.56 17.51
CA MET A 1 -18.76 53.35 18.97
C MET A 1 -19.22 51.93 19.22
N THR A 2 -18.26 51.08 19.60
CA THR A 2 -18.26 49.97 20.60
C THR A 2 -19.57 49.32 21.08
N PRO A 3 -19.54 48.07 21.60
CA PRO A 3 -18.88 46.87 21.09
C PRO A 3 -19.75 45.59 21.25
N SER A 4 -19.35 44.56 20.50
CA SER A 4 -19.87 43.19 20.45
C SER A 4 -19.75 42.40 21.75
N GLU A 5 -20.86 41.77 22.16
CA GLU A 5 -20.93 40.82 23.25
C GLU A 5 -20.15 39.52 22.95
N HIS A 6 -19.25 39.19 23.87
CA HIS A 6 -18.70 37.85 24.05
C HIS A 6 -19.81 36.83 24.37
N ARG A 7 -20.16 35.94 23.44
CA ARG A 7 -20.77 34.65 23.81
C ARG A 7 -19.71 33.56 23.85
N ARG A 8 -19.22 33.35 25.07
CA ARG A 8 -18.44 32.19 25.49
C ARG A 8 -19.24 30.92 25.20
N ALA A 9 -18.58 29.96 24.55
CA ALA A 9 -19.00 28.58 24.44
C ALA A 9 -19.39 28.05 25.83
N HIS A 10 -20.66 27.73 26.04
CA HIS A 10 -21.09 26.99 27.21
C HIS A 10 -20.63 25.55 27.01
N GLY A 11 -19.53 25.17 27.66
CA GLY A 11 -19.14 23.78 27.82
C GLY A 11 -20.30 22.98 28.41
N ASP A 12 -20.42 21.73 27.99
CA ASP A 12 -21.50 20.82 28.40
C ASP A 12 -21.29 20.39 29.86
N TRP A 13 -21.61 21.31 30.78
CA TRP A 13 -21.52 21.17 32.24
C TRP A 13 -22.15 19.88 32.76
N THR A 14 -23.12 19.34 32.03
CA THR A 14 -23.80 18.08 32.35
C THR A 14 -22.86 16.88 32.31
N ARG A 15 -21.93 16.85 31.35
CA ARG A 15 -20.94 15.79 31.21
C ARG A 15 -19.86 15.90 32.28
N GLU A 16 -19.39 17.11 32.56
CA GLU A 16 -18.42 17.38 33.64
C GLU A 16 -18.97 17.00 35.03
N ILE A 17 -20.27 17.27 35.28
CA ILE A 17 -20.94 16.88 36.54
C ILE A 17 -21.05 15.35 36.67
N ILE A 18 -21.30 14.63 35.58
CA ILE A 18 -21.37 13.15 35.58
C ILE A 18 -19.99 12.54 35.81
N GLU A 19 -18.95 13.09 35.17
CA GLU A 19 -17.57 12.64 35.34
C GLU A 19 -17.06 12.89 36.78
N LEU A 20 -17.37 14.05 37.37
CA LEU A 20 -17.07 14.34 38.77
C LEU A 20 -17.83 13.40 39.73
N ALA A 21 -19.11 13.13 39.46
CA ALA A 21 -19.90 12.21 40.28
C ALA A 21 -19.36 10.77 40.25
N ALA A 22 -18.91 10.29 39.08
CA ALA A 22 -18.27 8.99 38.94
C ALA A 22 -16.93 8.92 39.69
N LEU A 23 -16.12 10.00 39.63
CA LEU A 23 -14.84 10.08 40.33
C LEU A 23 -15.02 9.99 41.86
N PHE A 24 -16.02 10.69 42.41
CA PHE A 24 -16.32 10.63 43.85
C PHE A 24 -16.83 9.26 44.30
N LEU A 25 -17.61 8.56 43.46
CA LEU A 25 -18.10 7.20 43.74
C LEU A 25 -16.96 6.17 43.77
N VAL A 26 -16.04 6.24 42.81
CA VAL A 26 -14.87 5.35 42.75
C VAL A 26 -13.92 5.62 43.92
N ALA A 27 -13.65 6.89 44.23
CA ALA A 27 -12.82 7.26 45.38
C ALA A 27 -13.44 6.82 46.72
N GLY A 28 -14.77 6.92 46.86
CA GLY A 28 -15.50 6.44 48.04
C GLY A 28 -15.43 4.92 48.21
N ALA A 29 -15.57 4.15 47.12
CA ALA A 29 -15.48 2.69 47.13
C ALA A 29 -14.06 2.19 47.42
N ALA A 30 -13.05 2.83 46.84
CA ALA A 30 -11.64 2.52 47.09
C ALA A 30 -11.26 2.80 48.56
N ASN A 31 -11.73 3.91 49.12
CA ASN A 31 -11.48 4.24 50.53
C ASN A 31 -12.17 3.24 51.49
N LEU A 32 -13.32 2.70 51.11
CA LEU A 32 -14.03 1.65 51.88
C LEU A 32 -13.28 0.31 51.90
N LEU A 33 -12.63 -0.04 50.78
CA LEU A 33 -11.82 -1.25 50.63
C LEU A 33 -10.48 -1.14 51.38
N VAL A 34 -9.86 0.04 51.38
CA VAL A 34 -8.55 0.27 52.03
C VAL A 34 -8.66 0.37 53.55
N THR A 35 -9.77 0.89 54.09
CA THR A 35 -9.92 1.14 55.54
C THR A 35 -10.56 0.01 56.34
N GLY A 36 -10.83 -1.15 55.71
CA GLY A 36 -11.07 -2.44 56.36
C GLY A 36 -11.87 -2.38 57.67
N VAL A 37 -13.19 -2.17 57.58
CA VAL A 37 -14.21 -2.27 58.64
C VAL A 37 -13.65 -2.27 60.07
N ARG A 38 -13.34 -1.09 60.63
CA ARG A 38 -13.59 -0.77 62.04
C ARG A 38 -13.44 0.72 62.33
N SER A 39 -14.59 1.35 62.57
CA SER A 39 -14.85 2.66 63.17
C SER A 39 -14.15 3.89 62.58
N HIS A 40 -14.84 4.60 61.67
CA HIS A 40 -15.12 6.04 61.79
C HIS A 40 -16.28 6.44 60.85
N SER A 41 -17.41 6.82 61.45
CA SER A 41 -18.75 6.71 60.88
C SER A 41 -19.39 8.02 60.40
N ALA A 42 -18.63 8.96 59.83
CA ALA A 42 -19.19 10.24 59.37
C ALA A 42 -18.77 10.61 57.93
N ALA A 43 -17.49 10.56 57.62
CA ALA A 43 -16.96 11.03 56.33
C ALA A 43 -17.46 10.19 55.13
N THR A 44 -17.55 8.86 55.29
CA THR A 44 -18.04 7.96 54.24
C THR A 44 -19.52 8.18 53.92
N LEU A 45 -20.34 8.40 54.95
CA LEU A 45 -21.77 8.70 54.78
C LEU A 45 -21.97 10.08 54.14
N VAL A 46 -21.12 11.06 54.46
CA VAL A 46 -21.13 12.39 53.81
C VAL A 46 -20.77 12.29 52.32
N LEU A 47 -19.78 11.50 51.94
CA LEU A 47 -19.40 11.32 50.53
C LEU A 47 -20.48 10.58 49.73
N MET A 48 -21.08 9.51 50.28
CA MET A 48 -22.17 8.80 49.61
C MET A 48 -23.45 9.63 49.50
N SER A 49 -23.80 10.38 50.55
CA SER A 49 -24.97 11.27 50.52
C SER A 49 -24.78 12.46 49.58
N LEU A 50 -23.56 13.01 49.47
CA LEU A 50 -23.24 14.05 48.50
C LEU A 50 -23.31 13.54 47.05
N GLY A 51 -22.81 12.32 46.79
CA GLY A 51 -22.94 11.67 45.48
C GLY A 51 -24.40 11.38 45.11
N ALA A 52 -25.21 10.88 46.05
CA ALA A 52 -26.64 10.65 45.83
C ALA A 52 -27.41 11.96 45.61
N ALA A 53 -27.07 13.03 46.33
CA ALA A 53 -27.69 14.35 46.17
C ALA A 53 -27.37 14.97 44.80
N LEU A 54 -26.13 14.82 44.31
CA LEU A 54 -25.74 15.29 42.97
C LEU A 54 -26.44 14.51 41.86
N LEU A 55 -26.61 13.19 42.00
CA LEU A 55 -27.38 12.37 41.06
C LEU A 55 -28.87 12.75 41.05
N ALA A 56 -29.46 12.98 42.23
CA ALA A 56 -30.85 13.42 42.34
C ALA A 56 -31.06 14.83 41.75
N ALA A 57 -30.12 15.76 41.97
CA ALA A 57 -30.16 17.09 41.38
C ALA A 57 -30.00 17.05 39.84
N GLY A 58 -29.12 16.19 39.33
CA GLY A 58 -28.97 15.95 37.89
C GLY A 58 -30.24 15.36 37.26
N ALA A 59 -30.85 14.37 37.92
CA ALA A 59 -32.11 13.76 37.48
C ALA A 59 -33.27 14.76 37.54
N ALA A 60 -33.43 15.51 38.63
CA ALA A 60 -34.48 16.53 38.76
C ALA A 60 -34.34 17.64 37.70
N ARG A 61 -33.11 18.04 37.36
CA ARG A 61 -32.82 19.04 36.33
C ARG A 61 -33.04 18.50 34.90
N TRP A 62 -32.81 17.20 34.68
CA TRP A 62 -33.16 16.52 33.43
C TRP A 62 -34.67 16.36 33.28
N TRP A 63 -35.39 16.00 34.34
CA TRP A 63 -36.87 15.94 34.37
C TRP A 63 -37.50 17.33 34.23
N SER A 64 -36.92 18.38 34.82
CA SER A 64 -37.42 19.75 34.65
C SER A 64 -37.10 20.34 33.27
N ARG A 65 -36.09 19.80 32.57
CA ARG A 65 -35.77 20.14 31.17
C ARG A 65 -36.46 19.21 30.16
N ARG A 66 -37.11 18.15 30.61
CA ARG A 66 -38.22 17.51 29.88
C ARG A 66 -39.47 18.38 29.95
N GLY A 67 -39.31 19.67 29.64
CA GLY A 67 -40.41 20.42 29.06
C GLY A 67 -40.73 19.72 27.76
N THR A 68 -41.98 19.28 27.61
CA THR A 68 -42.54 18.82 26.34
C THR A 68 -42.11 19.80 25.25
N VAL A 69 -41.18 19.37 24.39
CA VAL A 69 -40.92 20.06 23.14
C VAL A 69 -42.29 20.09 22.44
N PRO A 70 -42.88 21.27 22.16
CA PRO A 70 -44.06 21.29 21.33
C PRO A 70 -43.66 20.60 20.03
N ILE A 71 -44.41 19.58 19.63
CA ILE A 71 -44.29 19.06 18.27
C ILE A 71 -44.73 20.23 17.40
N THR A 72 -43.77 21.04 16.95
CA THR A 72 -43.95 21.79 15.72
C THR A 72 -44.22 20.72 14.69
N THR A 73 -45.43 20.76 14.12
CA THR A 73 -45.72 20.12 12.84
C THR A 73 -44.76 20.77 11.84
N GLU A 74 -43.51 20.31 11.81
CA GLU A 74 -42.70 20.41 10.61
C GLU A 74 -43.52 19.72 9.54
N GLU A 75 -43.77 20.43 8.45
CA GLU A 75 -44.16 19.82 7.19
C GLU A 75 -43.30 18.56 7.05
N GLY A 76 -43.95 17.39 6.99
CA GLY A 76 -43.25 16.12 6.88
C GLY A 76 -42.20 16.23 5.78
N PRO A 77 -41.03 15.57 5.91
CA PRO A 77 -39.99 15.67 4.89
C PRO A 77 -40.66 15.48 3.54
N GLU A 78 -40.48 16.44 2.63
CA GLU A 78 -40.94 16.30 1.25
C GLU A 78 -40.67 14.86 0.84
N PRO A 79 -41.65 14.13 0.30
CA PRO A 79 -41.44 12.75 -0.09
C PRO A 79 -40.21 12.75 -0.99
N VAL A 80 -39.11 12.16 -0.49
CA VAL A 80 -37.88 12.01 -1.27
C VAL A 80 -38.33 11.35 -2.56
N PRO A 81 -38.12 11.98 -3.74
CA PRO A 81 -38.62 11.46 -5.00
C PRO A 81 -38.24 10.01 -5.11
N SER A 82 -39.24 9.14 -5.24
CA SER A 82 -39.12 7.68 -5.16
C SER A 82 -38.43 7.05 -6.37
N GLU A 83 -37.76 7.87 -7.17
CA GLU A 83 -36.81 7.47 -8.20
C GLU A 83 -35.53 8.25 -7.95
N VAL A 84 -34.63 7.69 -7.12
CA VAL A 84 -33.20 8.00 -7.31
C VAL A 84 -32.85 7.38 -8.66
N ALA A 85 -33.08 8.12 -9.74
CA ALA A 85 -32.56 7.78 -11.05
C ALA A 85 -31.08 7.48 -10.83
N PHE A 86 -30.65 6.25 -11.12
CA PHE A 86 -29.27 5.85 -10.95
C PHE A 86 -28.41 6.78 -11.79
N VAL A 87 -27.81 7.78 -11.16
CA VAL A 87 -26.85 8.64 -11.82
C VAL A 87 -25.55 7.85 -11.79
N PRO A 88 -24.99 7.47 -12.95
CA PRO A 88 -23.72 6.77 -12.96
C PRO A 88 -22.67 7.69 -12.32
N GLN A 89 -21.97 7.16 -11.34
CA GLN A 89 -20.95 7.86 -10.56
C GLN A 89 -19.59 7.24 -10.81
N ASN A 90 -18.57 8.05 -10.59
CA ASN A 90 -17.19 7.58 -10.57
C ASN A 90 -16.57 7.91 -9.21
N LEU A 91 -15.71 7.01 -8.73
CA LEU A 91 -14.92 7.23 -7.54
C LEU A 91 -13.67 8.06 -7.87
N TRP A 92 -13.41 9.06 -7.05
CA TRP A 92 -12.22 9.89 -7.10
C TRP A 92 -11.49 9.88 -5.77
N ARG A 93 -10.17 9.98 -5.84
CA ARG A 93 -9.31 10.39 -4.73
C ARG A 93 -8.94 11.85 -4.94
N LEU A 94 -9.28 12.67 -3.97
CA LEU A 94 -8.99 14.09 -3.94
C LEU A 94 -8.08 14.38 -2.76
N ARG A 95 -7.04 15.18 -2.98
CA ARG A 95 -6.12 15.61 -1.93
C ARG A 95 -5.84 17.08 -2.08
N ALA A 96 -5.91 17.81 -0.98
CA ALA A 96 -5.70 19.26 -0.98
C ALA A 96 -5.05 19.72 0.32
N ARG A 97 -4.20 20.74 0.22
CA ARG A 97 -3.76 21.49 1.40
C ARG A 97 -4.86 22.46 1.81
N VAL A 98 -5.13 22.51 3.11
CA VAL A 98 -6.12 23.37 3.71
C VAL A 98 -5.48 24.04 4.92
N THR A 99 -5.59 25.36 5.01
CA THR A 99 -5.17 26.10 6.20
C THR A 99 -6.00 25.64 7.40
N ASP A 100 -5.36 25.25 8.50
CA ASP A 100 -6.05 24.75 9.69
C ASP A 100 -6.77 25.88 10.44
N THR A 101 -8.00 26.17 10.00
CA THR A 101 -8.88 27.18 10.59
C THR A 101 -10.30 26.61 10.72
N PRO A 102 -11.01 26.87 11.85
CA PRO A 102 -12.34 26.32 12.08
C PRO A 102 -13.32 26.59 10.93
N GLY A 103 -14.07 25.57 10.53
CA GLY A 103 -15.09 25.65 9.48
C GLY A 103 -14.56 25.48 8.04
N ARG A 104 -13.25 25.35 7.82
CA ARG A 104 -12.70 25.05 6.48
C ARG A 104 -13.19 23.73 5.92
N LEU A 105 -13.16 22.69 6.73
CA LEU A 105 -13.67 21.39 6.33
C LEU A 105 -15.15 21.45 5.94
N ALA A 106 -15.97 22.22 6.68
CA ALA A 106 -17.38 22.39 6.32
C ALA A 106 -17.55 23.07 4.95
N LYS A 107 -16.70 24.05 4.62
CA LYS A 107 -16.70 24.69 3.29
C LYS A 107 -16.27 23.70 2.19
N LEU A 108 -15.24 22.90 2.45
CA LEU A 108 -14.77 21.87 1.52
C LEU A 108 -15.87 20.85 1.25
N ALA A 109 -16.48 20.29 2.30
CA ALA A 109 -17.57 19.34 2.19
C ALA A 109 -18.77 19.94 1.44
N GLY A 110 -19.13 21.20 1.72
CA GLY A 110 -20.19 21.91 1.02
C GLY A 110 -19.91 22.13 -0.47
N ALA A 111 -18.68 22.49 -0.83
CA ALA A 111 -18.28 22.66 -2.22
C ALA A 111 -18.33 21.34 -3.01
N LEU A 112 -17.89 20.24 -2.41
CA LEU A 112 -17.97 18.90 -3.00
C LEU A 112 -19.43 18.43 -3.13
N ALA A 113 -20.26 18.68 -2.10
CA ALA A 113 -21.68 18.36 -2.13
C ALA A 113 -22.43 19.13 -3.24
N ALA A 114 -22.05 20.39 -3.51
CA ALA A 114 -22.63 21.18 -4.60
C ALA A 114 -22.37 20.58 -6.00
N LEU A 115 -21.32 19.77 -6.15
CA LEU A 115 -21.06 18.98 -7.37
C LEU A 115 -21.87 17.66 -7.43
N GLY A 116 -22.67 17.36 -6.40
CA GLY A 116 -23.32 16.07 -6.20
C GLY A 116 -22.37 15.01 -5.65
N GLY A 117 -21.29 15.44 -4.98
CA GLY A 117 -20.30 14.56 -4.38
C GLY A 117 -20.78 13.90 -3.10
N ASP A 118 -20.50 12.61 -2.98
CA ASP A 118 -20.77 11.78 -1.82
C ASP A 118 -19.44 11.28 -1.24
N ILE A 119 -19.03 11.85 -0.11
CA ILE A 119 -17.76 11.56 0.56
C ILE A 119 -17.86 10.19 1.24
N ARG A 120 -17.02 9.26 0.81
CA ARG A 120 -16.97 7.90 1.34
C ARG A 120 -15.98 7.75 2.47
N THR A 121 -14.80 8.34 2.32
CA THR A 121 -13.80 8.40 3.38
C THR A 121 -13.11 9.75 3.38
N MET A 122 -12.63 10.14 4.56
CA MET A 122 -11.83 11.33 4.73
C MET A 122 -10.71 11.06 5.72
N GLN A 123 -9.52 11.53 5.38
CA GLN A 123 -8.34 11.54 6.25
C GLN A 123 -7.76 12.93 6.29
N VAL A 124 -7.44 13.39 7.50
CA VAL A 124 -6.78 14.68 7.74
C VAL A 124 -5.36 14.37 8.19
N HIS A 125 -4.38 14.92 7.48
CA HIS A 125 -2.96 14.76 7.82
C HIS A 125 -2.40 16.11 8.26
N PRO A 126 -2.11 16.30 9.56
CA PRO A 126 -1.50 17.53 10.03
C PRO A 126 -0.11 17.74 9.41
N VAL A 127 0.16 18.98 8.96
CA VAL A 127 1.46 19.43 8.44
C VAL A 127 1.83 20.77 9.10
N ALA A 128 3.07 21.23 8.95
CA ALA A 128 3.55 22.42 9.65
C ALA A 128 2.69 23.68 9.38
N ASP A 129 2.24 23.85 8.13
CA ASP A 129 1.50 25.04 7.68
C ASP A 129 -0.02 24.81 7.52
N GLY A 130 -0.57 23.73 8.10
CA GLY A 130 -1.99 23.42 8.05
C GLY A 130 -2.30 21.93 8.07
N ALA A 131 -3.20 21.50 7.21
CA ALA A 131 -3.55 20.09 7.04
C ALA A 131 -3.60 19.71 5.56
N VAL A 132 -3.30 18.44 5.28
CA VAL A 132 -3.56 17.81 3.99
C VAL A 132 -4.78 16.93 4.14
N ASP A 133 -5.88 17.32 3.51
CA ASP A 133 -7.12 16.55 3.51
C ASP A 133 -7.10 15.60 2.31
N GLU A 134 -7.22 14.30 2.56
CA GLU A 134 -7.41 13.26 1.56
C GLU A 134 -8.84 12.72 1.65
N VAL A 135 -9.57 12.79 0.54
CA VAL A 135 -11.00 12.49 0.45
C VAL A 135 -11.22 11.49 -0.68
N LEU A 136 -11.86 10.36 -0.38
CA LEU A 136 -12.48 9.54 -1.42
C LEU A 136 -13.95 9.90 -1.55
N LEU A 137 -14.37 10.23 -2.76
CA LEU A 137 -15.74 10.64 -3.05
C LEU A 137 -16.27 10.06 -4.35
N HIS A 138 -17.55 9.72 -4.36
CA HIS A 138 -18.29 9.47 -5.58
C HIS A 138 -18.85 10.78 -6.11
N VAL A 139 -18.67 11.06 -7.40
CA VAL A 139 -19.32 12.19 -8.09
C VAL A 139 -19.97 11.72 -9.40
N PRO A 140 -21.02 12.42 -9.89
CA PRO A 140 -21.63 12.13 -11.17
C PRO A 140 -20.61 12.05 -12.31
N THR A 141 -20.79 11.15 -13.28
CA THR A 141 -19.84 10.91 -14.40
C THR A 141 -19.54 12.15 -15.24
N ARG A 142 -20.47 13.12 -15.28
CA ARG A 142 -20.29 14.41 -15.96
C ARG A 142 -19.21 15.30 -15.35
N ILE A 143 -18.92 15.14 -14.05
CA ILE A 143 -17.94 15.94 -13.32
C ILE A 143 -16.53 15.59 -13.80
N ARG A 144 -15.77 16.62 -14.17
CA ARG A 144 -14.40 16.53 -14.67
C ARG A 144 -13.42 16.89 -13.56
N HIS A 145 -12.15 16.54 -13.78
CA HIS A 145 -11.05 16.90 -12.88
C HIS A 145 -11.03 18.41 -12.57
N ALA A 146 -11.19 19.27 -13.58
CA ALA A 146 -11.18 20.72 -13.42
C ALA A 146 -12.30 21.24 -12.50
N ASP A 147 -13.48 20.61 -12.52
CA ASP A 147 -14.61 21.00 -11.66
C ASP A 147 -14.30 20.72 -10.18
N LEU A 148 -13.67 19.57 -9.90
CA LEU A 148 -13.23 19.20 -8.56
C LEU A 148 -12.16 20.15 -8.03
N VAL A 149 -11.14 20.45 -8.85
CA VAL A 149 -10.08 21.39 -8.49
C VAL A 149 -10.67 22.77 -8.18
N ALA A 150 -11.53 23.30 -9.08
CA ALA A 150 -12.16 24.60 -8.88
C ALA A 150 -13.04 24.65 -7.62
N ALA A 151 -13.78 23.58 -7.32
CA ALA A 151 -14.61 23.51 -6.10
C ALA A 151 -13.75 23.57 -4.83
N VAL A 152 -12.64 22.83 -4.77
CA VAL A 152 -11.72 22.84 -3.64
C VAL A 152 -11.04 24.19 -3.48
N GLU A 153 -10.56 24.79 -4.57
CA GLU A 153 -9.93 26.10 -4.55
C GLU A 153 -10.91 27.19 -4.08
N SER A 154 -12.18 27.11 -4.48
CA SER A 154 -13.23 28.02 -4.01
C SER A 154 -13.53 27.88 -2.51
N ALA A 155 -13.32 26.68 -1.94
CA ALA A 155 -13.38 26.44 -0.49
C ALA A 155 -12.11 26.92 0.24
N GLY A 156 -11.09 27.36 -0.51
CA GLY A 156 -9.80 27.85 -0.06
C GLY A 156 -8.79 26.74 0.23
N GLY A 157 -8.95 25.58 -0.40
CA GLY A 157 -7.85 24.62 -0.53
C GLY A 157 -6.87 25.05 -1.62
N TYR A 158 -5.66 24.51 -1.59
CA TYR A 158 -4.60 24.73 -2.58
C TYR A 158 -3.78 23.44 -2.76
N ASP A 159 -2.93 23.40 -3.78
CA ASP A 159 -2.17 22.19 -4.18
C ASP A 159 -3.09 20.96 -4.32
N VAL A 160 -4.14 21.15 -5.11
CA VAL A 160 -5.20 20.16 -5.27
C VAL A 160 -4.79 19.12 -6.30
N THR A 161 -4.85 17.84 -5.90
CA THR A 161 -4.75 16.70 -6.81
C THR A 161 -6.05 15.93 -6.79
N ALA A 162 -6.54 15.55 -7.97
CA ALA A 162 -7.75 14.75 -8.11
C ALA A 162 -7.53 13.69 -9.18
N ALA A 163 -7.57 12.42 -8.79
CA ALA A 163 -7.39 11.29 -9.69
C ALA A 163 -8.57 10.32 -9.58
N ARG A 164 -8.81 9.53 -10.63
CA ARG A 164 -9.75 8.40 -10.55
C ARG A 164 -9.21 7.39 -9.54
N ALA A 165 -10.10 6.84 -8.73
CA ALA A 165 -9.77 5.88 -7.70
C ALA A 165 -10.43 4.52 -7.97
N ASP A 166 -9.76 3.45 -7.55
CA ASP A 166 -10.26 2.09 -7.59
C ASP A 166 -11.13 1.78 -6.36
N VAL A 167 -12.11 0.88 -6.49
CA VAL A 167 -13.03 0.51 -5.39
C VAL A 167 -12.28 -0.02 -4.16
N ARG A 168 -11.14 -0.70 -4.35
CA ARG A 168 -10.27 -1.17 -3.26
C ARG A 168 -9.66 -0.03 -2.44
N GLU A 169 -9.77 1.20 -2.91
CA GLU A 169 -9.38 2.39 -2.16
C GLU A 169 -10.35 2.74 -1.04
N LEU A 170 -11.55 2.15 -1.04
CA LEU A 170 -12.53 2.31 0.04
C LEU A 170 -12.17 1.55 1.31
N ASP A 171 -11.29 0.53 1.24
CA ASP A 171 -10.82 -0.19 2.42
C ASP A 171 -10.14 0.77 3.40
N ASP A 172 -10.39 0.61 4.70
CA ASP A 172 -9.71 1.43 5.68
C ASP A 172 -8.19 1.15 5.67
N VAL A 173 -7.40 2.17 6.03
CA VAL A 173 -5.93 2.08 6.02
C VAL A 173 -5.40 0.97 6.93
N PRO A 174 -5.90 0.76 8.16
CA PRO A 174 -5.50 -0.38 9.00
C PRO A 174 -5.66 -1.74 8.32
N THR A 175 -6.85 -2.05 7.79
CA THR A 175 -7.12 -3.32 7.10
C THR A 175 -6.17 -3.52 5.92
N ARG A 176 -6.03 -2.50 5.08
CA ARG A 176 -5.11 -2.53 3.93
C ARG A 176 -3.66 -2.74 4.34
N THR A 177 -3.22 -2.11 5.43
CA THR A 177 -1.86 -2.25 5.95
C THR A 177 -1.61 -3.68 6.45
N ALA A 178 -2.58 -4.29 7.13
CA ALA A 178 -2.50 -5.68 7.58
C ALA A 178 -2.43 -6.66 6.40
N THR A 179 -3.27 -6.45 5.38
CA THR A 179 -3.25 -7.25 4.14
C THR A 179 -1.92 -7.12 3.42
N LEU A 180 -1.39 -5.89 3.27
CA LEU A 180 -0.08 -5.64 2.66
C LEU A 180 1.05 -6.33 3.43
N ALA A 181 1.02 -6.30 4.76
CA ALA A 181 2.00 -6.99 5.59
C ALA A 181 1.95 -8.51 5.36
N ASN A 182 0.75 -9.09 5.32
CA ASN A 182 0.56 -10.51 5.04
C ASN A 182 1.03 -10.88 3.62
N ASP A 183 0.77 -10.03 2.62
CA ASP A 183 1.22 -10.24 1.24
C ASP A 183 2.75 -10.19 1.13
N LEU A 184 3.41 -9.27 1.86
CA LEU A 184 4.87 -9.17 1.89
C LEU A 184 5.51 -10.40 2.52
N VAL A 185 4.99 -10.86 3.67
CA VAL A 185 5.49 -12.05 4.38
C VAL A 185 5.40 -13.29 3.49
N ASN A 186 4.30 -13.42 2.75
CA ASN A 186 4.05 -14.58 1.88
C ASN A 186 4.60 -14.40 0.44
N GLY A 187 5.34 -13.33 0.16
CA GLY A 187 5.91 -13.08 -1.17
C GLY A 187 4.88 -12.85 -2.28
N ARG A 188 3.65 -12.46 -1.95
CA ARG A 188 2.56 -12.12 -2.90
C ARG A 188 2.65 -10.68 -3.42
N THR A 189 3.49 -9.86 -2.79
CA THR A 189 3.86 -8.52 -3.27
C THR A 189 5.34 -8.26 -2.97
N ASP A 190 5.85 -7.11 -3.40
CA ASP A 190 7.18 -6.61 -3.06
C ASP A 190 7.09 -5.20 -2.45
N LEU A 191 8.23 -4.68 -1.98
CA LEU A 191 8.28 -3.38 -1.33
C LEU A 191 7.82 -2.24 -2.26
N VAL A 192 8.18 -2.27 -3.55
CA VAL A 192 7.84 -1.23 -4.52
C VAL A 192 6.32 -1.20 -4.75
N ARG A 193 5.71 -2.36 -5.02
CA ARG A 193 4.26 -2.51 -5.16
C ARG A 193 3.52 -2.17 -3.86
N GLY A 194 4.08 -2.57 -2.71
CA GLY A 194 3.55 -2.25 -1.39
C GLY A 194 3.51 -0.74 -1.12
N LEU A 195 4.59 -0.03 -1.44
CA LEU A 195 4.67 1.43 -1.31
C LEU A 195 3.66 2.13 -2.23
N ARG A 196 3.56 1.71 -3.50
CA ARG A 196 2.53 2.22 -4.43
C ARG A 196 1.11 1.97 -3.88
N SER A 197 0.85 0.78 -3.33
CA SER A 197 -0.46 0.46 -2.73
C SER A 197 -0.77 1.27 -1.46
N LEU A 198 0.25 1.63 -0.68
CA LEU A 198 0.11 2.35 0.58
C LEU A 198 -0.04 3.86 0.38
N LEU A 199 0.66 4.42 -0.60
CA LEU A 199 0.75 5.86 -0.85
C LEU A 199 -0.10 6.34 -2.03
N GLY A 200 -0.71 5.41 -2.78
CA GLY A 200 -1.47 5.69 -3.99
C GLY A 200 -0.55 6.07 -5.16
N HIS A 201 -0.90 7.15 -5.86
CA HIS A 201 -0.15 7.59 -7.04
C HIS A 201 1.22 8.17 -6.66
N VAL A 202 2.25 7.32 -6.65
CA VAL A 202 3.65 7.69 -6.45
C VAL A 202 4.53 6.99 -7.48
N ASP A 203 5.51 7.71 -8.00
CA ASP A 203 6.58 7.11 -8.79
C ASP A 203 7.64 6.59 -7.83
N VAL A 204 8.11 5.37 -8.06
CA VAL A 204 9.15 4.73 -7.24
C VAL A 204 10.27 4.31 -8.17
N ARG A 205 11.48 4.79 -7.90
CA ARG A 205 12.68 4.48 -8.69
C ARG A 205 13.76 3.92 -7.79
N TRP A 206 14.39 2.85 -8.22
CA TRP A 206 15.56 2.31 -7.55
C TRP A 206 16.83 3.00 -8.05
N GLN A 207 17.73 3.34 -7.13
CA GLN A 207 19.05 3.89 -7.40
C GLN A 207 20.11 3.12 -6.59
N GLU A 208 21.32 3.05 -7.12
CA GLU A 208 22.41 2.34 -6.44
C GLU A 208 23.01 3.14 -5.29
N GLU A 209 23.18 4.43 -5.51
CA GLU A 209 23.65 5.42 -4.54
C GLU A 209 22.56 6.48 -4.38
N PRO A 210 22.42 7.11 -3.20
CA PRO A 210 21.43 8.14 -2.99
C PRO A 210 21.88 9.43 -3.70
N GLU A 211 20.93 10.23 -4.17
CA GLU A 211 21.22 11.58 -4.62
C GLU A 211 21.80 12.42 -3.46
N PRO A 212 22.84 13.25 -3.68
CA PRO A 212 23.47 14.02 -2.60
C PRO A 212 22.51 14.93 -1.83
N SER A 213 21.42 15.36 -2.48
CA SER A 213 20.39 16.22 -1.90
C SER A 213 19.28 15.45 -1.17
N LEU A 214 19.22 14.12 -1.29
CA LEU A 214 18.17 13.28 -0.72
C LEU A 214 18.76 11.98 -0.16
N GLU A 215 19.44 12.12 0.99
CA GLU A 215 19.99 10.99 1.73
C GLU A 215 18.89 10.03 2.23
N ALA A 216 19.29 8.79 2.54
CA ALA A 216 18.35 7.79 3.03
C ALA A 216 17.70 8.20 4.35
N GLY A 217 16.38 8.12 4.41
CA GLY A 217 15.62 8.55 5.57
C GLY A 217 15.30 10.04 5.60
N VAL A 218 15.61 10.77 4.52
CA VAL A 218 15.19 12.15 4.30
C VAL A 218 13.93 12.18 3.42
N PHE A 219 13.02 13.10 3.71
CA PHE A 219 11.92 13.46 2.80
C PHE A 219 11.82 14.98 2.68
N THR A 220 11.48 15.43 1.48
CA THR A 220 11.10 16.81 1.13
C THR A 220 9.58 16.87 0.93
N GLU A 221 9.05 18.01 0.50
CA GLU A 221 7.65 18.06 0.10
C GLU A 221 7.36 17.07 -1.02
N ASP A 222 8.13 17.04 -2.10
CA ASP A 222 7.82 16.28 -3.32
C ASP A 222 8.49 14.91 -3.44
N ALA A 223 9.47 14.61 -2.59
CA ALA A 223 10.26 13.38 -2.67
C ALA A 223 10.57 12.76 -1.29
N MET A 224 10.81 11.44 -1.26
CA MET A 224 11.43 10.78 -0.12
C MET A 224 12.40 9.69 -0.58
N CYS A 225 13.47 9.48 0.19
CA CYS A 225 14.45 8.43 -0.06
C CYS A 225 14.43 7.40 1.07
N LEU A 226 14.31 6.13 0.69
CA LEU A 226 14.26 4.99 1.60
C LEU A 226 15.38 4.01 1.25
N ALA A 227 16.03 3.42 2.24
CA ALA A 227 16.95 2.32 1.99
C ALA A 227 16.17 1.08 1.50
N GLU A 228 16.64 0.43 0.44
CA GLU A 228 16.08 -0.83 -0.03
C GLU A 228 16.76 -1.98 0.74
N PRO A 229 16.01 -2.87 1.42
CA PRO A 229 16.62 -3.92 2.24
C PRO A 229 17.47 -4.95 1.46
N GLY A 230 17.24 -5.10 0.15
CA GLY A 230 18.10 -5.86 -0.77
C GLY A 230 19.27 -5.06 -1.36
N GLY A 231 19.44 -3.80 -0.94
CA GLY A 231 20.55 -2.91 -1.28
C GLY A 231 20.22 -1.80 -2.28
N GLY A 232 20.85 -0.64 -2.10
CA GLY A 232 20.55 0.59 -2.82
C GLY A 232 19.41 1.37 -2.15
N PHE A 233 18.76 2.24 -2.92
CA PHE A 233 17.81 3.21 -2.42
C PHE A 233 16.56 3.28 -3.31
N LEU A 234 15.41 3.48 -2.68
CA LEU A 234 14.15 3.78 -3.34
C LEU A 234 13.89 5.28 -3.21
N VAL A 235 13.87 5.98 -4.34
CA VAL A 235 13.46 7.38 -4.44
C VAL A 235 12.00 7.39 -4.88
N LEU A 236 11.15 7.96 -4.03
CA LEU A 236 9.74 8.14 -4.29
C LEU A 236 9.48 9.60 -4.62
N THR A 237 8.74 9.86 -5.69
CA THR A 237 8.33 11.20 -6.08
C THR A 237 6.81 11.24 -6.29
N ARG A 238 6.17 12.32 -5.86
CA ARG A 238 4.73 12.50 -6.02
C ARG A 238 4.43 13.63 -7.02
N PRO A 239 3.75 13.35 -8.15
CA PRO A 239 3.29 14.40 -9.03
C PRO A 239 2.24 15.30 -8.35
N GLY A 240 2.56 16.58 -8.15
CA GLY A 240 1.59 17.61 -7.78
C GLY A 240 1.14 17.64 -6.31
N GLY A 241 1.85 17.02 -5.37
CA GLY A 241 1.46 17.09 -3.95
C GLY A 241 2.58 16.74 -2.98
N ALA A 242 2.49 17.28 -1.76
CA ALA A 242 3.52 17.09 -0.75
C ALA A 242 3.32 15.80 0.07
N PHE A 243 4.39 15.06 0.36
CA PHE A 243 4.43 14.00 1.34
C PHE A 243 4.27 14.55 2.75
N THR A 244 3.47 13.84 3.54
CA THR A 244 3.23 14.14 4.94
C THR A 244 4.20 13.35 5.82
N PRO A 245 4.49 13.83 7.05
CA PRO A 245 5.28 13.07 8.02
C PRO A 245 4.68 11.68 8.31
N ALA A 246 3.35 11.57 8.29
CA ALA A 246 2.64 10.31 8.52
C ALA A 246 2.87 9.29 7.37
N GLU A 247 2.88 9.75 6.12
CA GLU A 247 3.23 8.90 4.97
C GLU A 247 4.67 8.41 5.05
N PHE A 248 5.61 9.32 5.33
CA PHE A 248 7.00 8.95 5.49
C PHE A 248 7.20 7.91 6.61
N ALA A 249 6.54 8.10 7.76
CA ALA A 249 6.56 7.15 8.86
C ALA A 249 5.99 5.77 8.46
N ARG A 250 4.88 5.74 7.72
CA ARG A 250 4.30 4.48 7.20
C ARG A 250 5.22 3.79 6.20
N SER A 251 5.84 4.52 5.30
CA SER A 251 6.80 3.98 4.33
C SER A 251 8.02 3.38 5.03
N ARG A 252 8.57 4.07 6.02
CA ARG A 252 9.68 3.55 6.84
C ARG A 252 9.27 2.28 7.60
N ALA A 253 8.08 2.27 8.21
CA ALA A 253 7.57 1.07 8.88
C ALA A 253 7.42 -0.13 7.91
N LEU A 254 7.04 0.11 6.65
CA LEU A 254 6.99 -0.94 5.63
C LEU A 254 8.39 -1.46 5.26
N VAL A 255 9.39 -0.57 5.16
CA VAL A 255 10.80 -0.94 4.94
C VAL A 255 11.32 -1.77 6.12
N ASP A 256 11.02 -1.37 7.36
CA ASP A 256 11.41 -2.09 8.58
C ASP A 256 10.79 -3.49 8.62
N LEU A 257 9.51 -3.61 8.21
CA LEU A 257 8.83 -4.89 8.07
C LEU A 257 9.54 -5.78 7.04
N VAL A 258 9.83 -5.28 5.84
CA VAL A 258 10.51 -6.06 4.78
C VAL A 258 11.90 -6.48 5.24
N THR A 259 12.64 -5.58 5.89
CA THR A 259 13.95 -5.88 6.50
C THR A 259 13.84 -7.03 7.50
N SER A 260 12.84 -6.98 8.38
CA SER A 260 12.57 -8.03 9.37
C SER A 260 12.17 -9.36 8.72
N CYS A 261 11.36 -9.31 7.66
CA CYS A 261 10.97 -10.50 6.89
C CYS A 261 12.20 -11.17 6.29
N ARG A 262 13.07 -10.42 5.61
CA ARG A 262 14.31 -10.97 5.02
C ARG A 262 15.22 -11.61 6.06
N ALA A 263 15.32 -11.01 7.25
CA ALA A 263 16.19 -11.51 8.31
C ALA A 263 15.64 -12.77 9.01
N ARG A 264 14.31 -13.01 8.99
CA ARG A 264 13.66 -14.02 9.86
C ARG A 264 12.83 -15.05 9.11
N VAL A 265 12.29 -14.71 7.95
CA VAL A 265 11.45 -15.58 7.13
C VAL A 265 12.35 -16.27 6.12
N ARG A 266 12.45 -17.60 6.21
CA ARG A 266 13.21 -18.37 5.23
C ARG A 266 12.46 -18.33 3.88
N PRO A 267 13.16 -18.04 2.77
CA PRO A 267 12.57 -18.20 1.44
C PRO A 267 12.01 -19.61 1.29
N THR A 268 10.79 -19.74 0.78
CA THR A 268 10.19 -21.04 0.53
C THR A 268 10.87 -21.68 -0.67
N GLU A 269 11.59 -22.77 -0.43
CA GLU A 269 12.07 -23.63 -1.50
C GLU A 269 10.92 -24.46 -2.05
N ARG A 270 10.88 -24.63 -3.37
CA ARG A 270 9.84 -25.40 -4.06
C ARG A 270 10.48 -26.58 -4.76
N ALA A 271 10.09 -27.78 -4.34
CA ALA A 271 10.40 -29.00 -5.08
C ALA A 271 9.69 -28.97 -6.44
N ALA A 272 10.40 -29.35 -7.49
CA ALA A 272 9.87 -29.50 -8.83
C ALA A 272 10.49 -30.74 -9.48
N THR A 273 9.75 -31.37 -10.39
CA THR A 273 10.25 -32.51 -11.14
C THR A 273 10.12 -32.21 -12.62
N THR A 274 11.20 -32.42 -13.37
CA THR A 274 11.15 -32.26 -14.83
C THR A 274 10.29 -33.37 -15.45
N PRO A 275 9.80 -33.21 -16.70
CA PRO A 275 9.10 -34.30 -17.40
C PRO A 275 9.90 -35.60 -17.52
N GLY A 276 11.24 -35.51 -17.46
CA GLY A 276 12.14 -36.65 -17.48
C GLY A 276 12.40 -37.27 -16.10
N GLY A 277 11.69 -36.86 -15.05
CA GLY A 277 11.80 -37.41 -13.69
C GLY A 277 12.97 -36.86 -12.87
N ILE A 278 13.63 -35.78 -13.32
CA ILE A 278 14.73 -35.19 -12.55
C ILE A 278 14.17 -34.26 -11.49
N GLU A 279 14.56 -34.49 -10.24
CA GLU A 279 14.21 -33.63 -9.12
C GLU A 279 15.06 -32.35 -9.15
N LEU A 280 14.38 -31.23 -8.91
CA LEU A 280 14.95 -29.89 -8.83
C LEU A 280 14.41 -29.21 -7.58
N THR A 281 15.24 -28.36 -6.98
CA THR A 281 14.79 -27.42 -5.94
C THR A 281 14.84 -26.01 -6.50
N LEU A 282 13.70 -25.34 -6.59
CA LEU A 282 13.60 -23.95 -6.97
C LEU A 282 13.66 -23.07 -5.72
N ARG A 283 14.52 -22.06 -5.72
CA ARG A 283 14.56 -21.07 -4.64
C ARG A 283 14.78 -19.65 -5.16
N PRO A 284 14.25 -18.62 -4.47
CA PRO A 284 14.61 -17.24 -4.75
C PRO A 284 16.11 -17.00 -4.56
N ALA A 285 16.64 -16.04 -5.30
CA ALA A 285 17.99 -15.53 -5.13
C ALA A 285 18.03 -14.00 -5.05
N ASP A 286 18.96 -13.49 -4.26
CA ASP A 286 19.19 -12.06 -4.07
C ASP A 286 20.68 -11.72 -4.06
N ARG A 287 21.03 -10.48 -3.69
CA ARG A 287 22.42 -10.01 -3.71
C ARG A 287 23.37 -10.81 -2.81
N ALA A 288 22.87 -11.58 -1.83
CA ALA A 288 23.69 -12.46 -1.02
C ALA A 288 24.17 -13.70 -1.81
N ASP A 289 23.50 -14.03 -2.92
CA ASP A 289 23.86 -15.13 -3.82
C ASP A 289 24.81 -14.72 -4.95
N LEU A 290 25.40 -13.52 -4.89
CA LEU A 290 26.20 -12.96 -5.98
C LEU A 290 27.34 -13.90 -6.42
N ASP A 291 28.11 -14.43 -5.47
CA ASP A 291 29.22 -15.34 -5.76
C ASP A 291 28.73 -16.65 -6.38
N LEU A 292 27.63 -17.20 -5.86
CA LEU A 292 27.02 -18.42 -6.37
C LEU A 292 26.51 -18.24 -7.82
N VAL A 293 25.90 -17.09 -8.10
CA VAL A 293 25.41 -16.75 -9.43
C VAL A 293 26.56 -16.47 -10.38
N ALA A 294 27.63 -15.81 -9.93
CA ALA A 294 28.83 -15.61 -10.73
C ALA A 294 29.45 -16.96 -11.14
N GLU A 295 29.63 -17.88 -10.20
CA GLU A 295 30.14 -19.23 -10.47
C GLU A 295 29.24 -19.99 -11.47
N PHE A 296 27.92 -19.91 -11.31
CA PHE A 296 26.97 -20.49 -12.26
C PHE A 296 27.13 -19.92 -13.68
N HIS A 297 27.33 -18.60 -13.81
CA HIS A 297 27.54 -17.95 -15.10
C HIS A 297 28.84 -18.37 -15.77
N GLU A 298 29.91 -18.55 -14.99
CA GLU A 298 31.21 -19.02 -15.49
C GLU A 298 31.13 -20.45 -16.03
N ARG A 299 30.31 -21.30 -15.40
CA ARG A 299 30.04 -22.68 -15.87
C ARG A 299 29.16 -22.75 -17.12
N CYS A 300 28.50 -21.66 -17.51
CA CYS A 300 27.71 -21.60 -18.74
C CYS A 300 28.59 -21.23 -19.94
N SER A 301 28.36 -21.89 -21.07
CA SER A 301 29.09 -21.59 -22.31
C SER A 301 28.89 -20.13 -22.74
N SER A 302 29.87 -19.60 -23.48
CA SER A 302 29.75 -18.27 -24.09
C SER A 302 28.54 -18.17 -25.02
N ALA A 303 28.20 -19.25 -25.73
CA ALA A 303 27.02 -19.32 -26.59
C ALA A 303 25.71 -19.24 -25.79
N ALA A 304 25.61 -19.91 -24.64
CA ALA A 304 24.44 -19.82 -23.76
C ALA A 304 24.29 -18.39 -23.19
N ARG A 305 25.39 -17.78 -22.74
CA ARG A 305 25.41 -16.40 -22.24
C ARG A 305 25.09 -15.37 -23.32
N PHE A 306 25.62 -15.53 -24.53
CA PHE A 306 25.29 -14.69 -25.68
C PHE A 306 23.79 -14.69 -25.96
N ARG A 307 23.18 -15.89 -26.02
CA ARG A 307 21.74 -16.05 -26.23
C ARG A 307 20.87 -15.46 -25.11
N ARG A 308 21.41 -15.39 -23.88
CA ARG A 308 20.72 -14.85 -22.70
C ARG A 308 20.72 -13.32 -22.67
N TYR A 309 21.84 -12.72 -23.07
CA TYR A 309 22.15 -11.30 -22.83
C TYR A 309 22.27 -10.47 -24.11
N PHE A 310 22.14 -11.09 -25.29
CA PHE A 310 22.27 -10.43 -26.60
C PHE A 310 23.59 -9.65 -26.77
N SER A 311 24.62 -10.07 -26.03
CA SER A 311 25.92 -9.39 -26.01
C SER A 311 27.03 -10.38 -26.31
N PRO A 312 27.89 -10.12 -27.32
CA PRO A 312 29.05 -10.95 -27.65
C PRO A 312 30.18 -10.84 -26.64
N GLY A 313 30.05 -9.94 -25.66
CA GLY A 313 31.04 -9.73 -24.60
C GLY A 313 31.06 -10.84 -23.53
N PRO A 314 31.89 -10.65 -22.48
CA PRO A 314 31.87 -11.54 -21.33
C PRO A 314 30.48 -11.58 -20.68
N ALA A 315 30.29 -12.54 -19.76
CA ALA A 315 29.13 -12.53 -18.87
C ALA A 315 28.94 -11.13 -18.26
N PRO A 316 27.72 -10.76 -17.83
CA PRO A 316 27.54 -9.56 -17.03
C PRO A 316 28.58 -9.57 -15.91
N GLY A 317 29.36 -8.49 -15.80
CA GLY A 317 30.29 -8.35 -14.69
C GLY A 317 29.54 -8.29 -13.36
N GLU A 318 30.27 -8.23 -12.26
CA GLU A 318 29.70 -8.22 -10.91
C GLU A 318 28.55 -7.21 -10.75
N ARG A 319 28.72 -5.98 -11.26
CA ARG A 319 27.69 -4.93 -11.25
C ARG A 319 26.40 -5.35 -11.97
N GLY A 320 26.51 -6.05 -13.09
CA GLY A 320 25.37 -6.54 -13.86
C GLY A 320 24.63 -7.67 -13.14
N LEU A 321 25.36 -8.62 -12.57
CA LEU A 321 24.78 -9.72 -11.77
C LEU A 321 24.12 -9.17 -10.49
N ARG A 322 24.76 -8.24 -9.80
CA ARG A 322 24.21 -7.54 -8.64
C ARG A 322 22.89 -6.84 -8.97
N ARG A 323 22.80 -6.21 -10.15
CA ARG A 323 21.56 -5.60 -10.64
C ARG A 323 20.46 -6.62 -10.90
N LEU A 324 20.77 -7.75 -11.55
CA LEU A 324 19.83 -8.86 -11.75
C LEU A 324 19.30 -9.45 -10.43
N LEU A 325 20.13 -9.43 -9.40
CA LEU A 325 19.82 -9.90 -8.06
C LEU A 325 19.18 -8.84 -7.16
N THR A 326 18.86 -7.66 -7.69
CA THR A 326 18.24 -6.57 -6.93
C THR A 326 16.72 -6.75 -6.84
N PRO A 327 16.15 -6.97 -5.65
CA PRO A 327 14.73 -7.27 -5.47
C PRO A 327 13.78 -6.18 -5.96
N ALA A 328 14.20 -4.92 -5.90
CA ALA A 328 13.41 -3.79 -6.42
C ALA A 328 13.35 -3.73 -7.95
N LEU A 329 14.16 -4.51 -8.66
CA LEU A 329 14.20 -4.56 -10.12
C LEU A 329 13.56 -5.83 -10.71
N GLY A 330 13.11 -6.75 -9.85
CA GLY A 330 12.50 -8.00 -10.26
C GLY A 330 12.81 -9.15 -9.31
N ARG A 331 12.49 -10.37 -9.75
CA ARG A 331 12.76 -11.61 -9.02
C ARG A 331 13.75 -12.47 -9.78
N SER A 332 14.70 -13.05 -9.03
CA SER A 332 15.63 -14.07 -9.50
C SER A 332 15.31 -15.40 -8.83
N THR A 333 15.26 -16.47 -9.61
CA THR A 333 15.04 -17.84 -9.13
C THR A 333 16.18 -18.73 -9.61
N LEU A 334 16.75 -19.53 -8.71
CA LEU A 334 17.73 -20.57 -9.03
C LEU A 334 17.05 -21.93 -9.04
N ALA A 335 17.41 -22.76 -10.02
CA ALA A 335 17.12 -24.19 -10.04
C ALA A 335 18.37 -24.93 -9.58
N LEU A 336 18.24 -25.67 -8.48
CA LEU A 336 19.27 -26.54 -7.94
C LEU A 336 19.01 -27.98 -8.41
N GLY A 337 20.08 -28.66 -8.82
CA GLY A 337 20.07 -30.08 -9.11
C GLY A 337 20.05 -30.94 -7.85
N PRO A 338 20.00 -32.29 -7.98
CA PRO A 338 19.97 -33.22 -6.86
C PRO A 338 21.18 -33.14 -5.92
N GLN A 339 22.31 -32.58 -6.37
CA GLN A 339 23.51 -32.43 -5.56
C GLN A 339 23.61 -31.01 -4.94
N GLY A 340 22.57 -30.19 -5.08
CA GLY A 340 22.52 -28.82 -4.59
C GLY A 340 23.24 -27.80 -5.50
N GLU A 341 23.72 -28.22 -6.67
CA GLU A 341 24.40 -27.37 -7.62
C GLU A 341 23.42 -26.51 -8.44
N VAL A 342 23.77 -25.26 -8.73
CA VAL A 342 22.94 -24.43 -9.62
C VAL A 342 23.03 -24.95 -11.05
N VAL A 343 21.89 -25.34 -11.60
CA VAL A 343 21.76 -25.90 -12.97
C VAL A 343 21.00 -24.96 -13.90
N GLY A 344 20.25 -24.00 -13.35
CA GLY A 344 19.54 -22.99 -14.11
C GLY A 344 19.18 -21.77 -13.29
N MET A 345 18.90 -20.68 -13.98
CA MET A 345 18.45 -19.41 -13.41
C MET A 345 17.31 -18.86 -14.27
N GLY A 346 16.30 -18.33 -13.60
CA GLY A 346 15.19 -17.62 -14.20
C GLY A 346 15.04 -16.24 -13.59
N ASN A 347 14.65 -15.26 -14.41
CA ASN A 347 14.38 -13.90 -13.98
C ASN A 347 13.01 -13.46 -14.44
N LEU A 348 12.32 -12.77 -13.54
CA LEU A 348 11.09 -12.04 -13.79
C LEU A 348 11.35 -10.56 -13.47
N MET A 349 11.62 -9.76 -14.49
CA MET A 349 11.69 -8.30 -14.35
C MET A 349 10.30 -7.74 -14.62
N TYR A 350 9.90 -6.65 -13.98
CA TYR A 350 8.58 -6.08 -14.17
C TYR A 350 8.50 -4.62 -13.78
N ASP A 351 7.59 -3.90 -14.42
CA ASP A 351 7.12 -2.60 -13.98
C ASP A 351 5.61 -2.51 -14.22
N GLY A 352 4.89 -2.02 -13.21
CA GLY A 352 3.43 -2.00 -13.22
C GLY A 352 2.84 -3.40 -13.37
N ASP A 353 2.04 -3.60 -14.41
CA ASP A 353 1.36 -4.86 -14.73
C ASP A 353 2.03 -5.65 -15.86
N SER A 354 3.18 -5.17 -16.36
CA SER A 354 3.97 -5.83 -17.39
C SER A 354 5.20 -6.49 -16.80
N GLY A 355 5.49 -7.71 -17.24
CA GLY A 355 6.68 -8.47 -16.83
C GLY A 355 7.41 -9.05 -18.02
N GLU A 356 8.70 -9.30 -17.85
CA GLU A 356 9.55 -9.97 -18.82
C GLU A 356 10.15 -11.24 -18.19
N LEU A 357 10.10 -12.35 -18.93
CA LEU A 357 10.62 -13.65 -18.54
C LEU A 357 11.93 -13.92 -19.27
N ALA A 358 12.92 -14.40 -18.52
CA ALA A 358 14.26 -14.50 -19.05
C ALA A 358 15.03 -15.66 -18.37
N LEU A 359 15.69 -16.53 -19.14
CA LEU A 359 16.20 -17.85 -18.65
C LEU A 359 17.63 -18.17 -19.07
N LEU A 360 18.43 -18.73 -18.16
CA LEU A 360 19.75 -19.32 -18.43
C LEU A 360 19.80 -20.75 -17.85
N VAL A 361 20.29 -21.72 -18.63
CA VAL A 361 20.44 -23.12 -18.17
C VAL A 361 21.81 -23.64 -18.59
N ARG A 362 22.52 -24.29 -17.65
CA ARG A 362 23.84 -24.87 -17.87
C ARG A 362 23.80 -25.90 -19.00
N ASP A 363 24.80 -25.88 -19.86
CA ASP A 363 24.78 -26.62 -21.14
C ASP A 363 24.54 -28.13 -20.99
N ASP A 364 25.13 -28.75 -19.97
CA ASP A 364 24.97 -30.17 -19.60
C ASP A 364 23.57 -30.53 -19.03
N TRP A 365 22.80 -29.52 -18.64
CA TRP A 365 21.42 -29.62 -18.13
C TRP A 365 20.34 -29.20 -19.13
N GLN A 366 20.74 -28.70 -20.30
CA GLN A 366 19.80 -28.36 -21.36
C GLN A 366 19.09 -29.61 -21.90
N ARG A 367 17.89 -29.42 -22.45
CA ARG A 367 17.01 -30.50 -22.96
C ARG A 367 16.60 -31.56 -21.92
N ARG A 368 16.80 -31.28 -20.63
CA ARG A 368 16.34 -32.13 -19.51
C ARG A 368 15.08 -31.62 -18.81
N GLY A 369 14.45 -30.57 -19.36
CA GLY A 369 13.22 -29.97 -18.81
C GLY A 369 13.43 -28.85 -17.78
N VAL A 370 14.67 -28.53 -17.39
CA VAL A 370 14.99 -27.46 -16.42
C VAL A 370 14.39 -26.11 -16.85
N GLY A 371 14.61 -25.70 -18.11
CA GLY A 371 14.08 -24.44 -18.62
C GLY A 371 12.56 -24.39 -18.64
N ALA A 372 11.88 -25.52 -18.87
CA ALA A 372 10.41 -25.59 -18.84
C ALA A 372 9.87 -25.43 -17.42
N VAL A 373 10.52 -26.07 -16.45
CA VAL A 373 10.18 -25.91 -15.03
C VAL A 373 10.36 -24.46 -14.58
N LEU A 374 11.49 -23.83 -14.91
CA LEU A 374 11.73 -22.42 -14.59
C LEU A 374 10.74 -21.48 -15.28
N ALA A 375 10.43 -21.70 -16.57
CA ALA A 375 9.49 -20.88 -17.31
C ALA A 375 8.09 -20.92 -16.67
N GLN A 376 7.60 -22.12 -16.34
CA GLN A 376 6.30 -22.28 -15.70
C GLN A 376 6.29 -21.64 -14.31
N HIS A 377 7.36 -21.80 -13.54
CA HIS A 377 7.47 -21.15 -12.23
C HIS A 377 7.39 -19.62 -12.33
N ILE A 378 8.05 -19.01 -13.31
CA ILE A 378 7.99 -17.55 -13.53
C ILE A 378 6.58 -17.12 -13.95
N VAL A 379 5.91 -17.88 -14.81
CA VAL A 379 4.52 -17.60 -15.19
C VAL A 379 3.62 -17.60 -13.96
N ASP A 380 3.75 -18.60 -13.09
CA ASP A 380 2.97 -18.70 -11.85
C ASP A 380 3.26 -17.51 -10.92
N GLN A 381 4.54 -17.17 -10.73
CA GLN A 381 4.97 -16.01 -9.95
C GLN A 381 4.42 -14.69 -10.51
N ALA A 382 4.41 -14.53 -11.84
CA ALA A 382 3.87 -13.34 -12.49
C ALA A 382 2.36 -13.21 -12.23
N ALA A 383 1.61 -14.31 -12.34
CA ALA A 383 0.18 -14.34 -12.06
C ALA A 383 -0.14 -14.03 -10.58
N GLU A 384 0.66 -14.56 -9.63
CA GLU A 384 0.55 -14.26 -8.20
C GLU A 384 0.82 -12.78 -7.88
N LEU A 385 1.77 -12.17 -8.58
CA LEU A 385 2.09 -10.73 -8.47
C LEU A 385 1.04 -9.81 -9.12
N GLY A 386 0.08 -10.38 -9.87
CA GLY A 386 -0.91 -9.64 -10.63
C GLY A 386 -0.37 -8.98 -11.90
N ILE A 387 0.71 -9.51 -12.48
CA ILE A 387 1.17 -9.15 -13.82
C ILE A 387 0.15 -9.66 -14.83
N THR A 388 -0.30 -8.79 -15.72
CA THR A 388 -1.33 -9.06 -16.73
C THR A 388 -0.72 -9.45 -18.08
N THR A 389 0.49 -8.97 -18.37
CA THR A 389 1.19 -9.25 -19.62
C THR A 389 2.61 -9.71 -19.32
N LEU A 390 2.96 -10.91 -19.78
CA LEU A 390 4.30 -11.45 -19.69
C LEU A 390 4.95 -11.53 -21.07
N THR A 391 6.12 -10.93 -21.23
CA THR A 391 6.88 -10.93 -22.48
C THR A 391 8.17 -11.75 -22.38
N ALA A 392 8.76 -12.10 -23.51
CA ALA A 392 10.12 -12.62 -23.57
C ALA A 392 10.75 -12.30 -24.93
N HIS A 393 12.06 -12.11 -24.95
CA HIS A 393 12.84 -11.81 -26.14
C HIS A 393 13.89 -12.91 -26.36
N THR A 394 14.02 -13.40 -27.60
CA THR A 394 14.91 -14.53 -27.90
C THR A 394 15.60 -14.38 -29.24
N HIS A 395 16.85 -14.80 -29.35
CA HIS A 395 17.49 -14.96 -30.66
C HIS A 395 16.73 -15.94 -31.57
N VAL A 396 16.65 -15.61 -32.87
CA VAL A 396 15.91 -16.38 -33.90
C VAL A 396 16.36 -17.84 -34.00
N ASP A 397 17.66 -18.07 -33.83
CA ASP A 397 18.29 -19.39 -33.97
C ASP A 397 18.16 -20.25 -32.70
N ASN A 398 17.59 -19.69 -31.62
CA ASN A 398 17.38 -20.40 -30.37
C ASN A 398 16.09 -21.23 -30.41
N THR A 399 16.12 -22.32 -31.17
CA THR A 399 14.95 -23.22 -31.29
C THR A 399 14.59 -23.93 -29.99
N ALA A 400 15.57 -24.12 -29.09
CA ALA A 400 15.35 -24.76 -27.79
C ALA A 400 14.46 -23.90 -26.89
N ILE A 401 14.75 -22.59 -26.74
CA ILE A 401 13.93 -21.69 -25.93
C ILE A 401 12.53 -21.51 -26.53
N SER A 402 12.41 -21.54 -27.86
CA SER A 402 11.10 -21.46 -28.54
C SER A 402 10.14 -22.58 -28.12
N ARG A 403 10.66 -23.80 -27.88
CA ARG A 403 9.83 -24.91 -27.37
C ARG A 403 9.45 -24.69 -25.91
N THR A 404 10.38 -24.22 -25.09
CA THR A 404 10.15 -23.88 -23.68
C THR A 404 9.05 -22.82 -23.53
N LEU A 405 9.13 -21.72 -24.29
CA LEU A 405 8.18 -20.62 -24.23
C LEU A 405 6.78 -21.04 -24.68
N ARG A 406 6.66 -21.82 -25.78
CA ARG A 406 5.37 -22.39 -26.18
C ARG A 406 4.77 -23.30 -25.12
N GLY A 407 5.60 -24.13 -24.48
CA GLY A 407 5.17 -24.98 -23.36
C GLY A 407 4.65 -24.17 -22.16
N ALA A 408 5.24 -23.00 -21.92
CA ALA A 408 4.78 -22.02 -20.94
C ALA A 408 3.66 -21.12 -21.47
N GLY A 409 2.97 -21.48 -22.56
CA GLY A 409 1.82 -20.75 -23.09
C GLY A 409 2.12 -19.42 -23.77
N MET A 410 3.40 -19.09 -24.00
CA MET A 410 3.81 -17.86 -24.69
C MET A 410 3.57 -17.99 -26.20
N LYS A 411 3.06 -16.92 -26.80
CA LYS A 411 2.80 -16.81 -28.24
C LYS A 411 3.87 -15.95 -28.89
N LEU A 412 4.33 -16.35 -30.08
CA LEU A 412 5.23 -15.52 -30.89
C LEU A 412 4.43 -14.33 -31.46
N VAL A 413 4.89 -13.11 -31.20
CA VAL A 413 4.22 -11.87 -31.63
C VAL A 413 4.87 -11.28 -32.87
N GLY A 414 6.19 -11.42 -33.00
CA GLY A 414 6.92 -10.90 -34.16
C GLY A 414 8.42 -10.81 -33.94
N ALA A 415 9.08 -10.00 -34.77
CA ALA A 415 10.51 -9.72 -34.70
C ALA A 415 10.71 -8.19 -34.56
N PRO A 416 10.82 -7.65 -33.34
CA PRO A 416 10.96 -6.21 -33.14
C PRO A 416 12.30 -5.69 -33.68
N GLU A 417 13.35 -6.51 -33.62
CA GLU A 417 14.68 -6.21 -34.13
C GLU A 417 15.19 -7.34 -35.05
N PRO A 418 16.08 -7.04 -36.01
CA PRO A 418 16.73 -8.07 -36.83
C PRO A 418 17.48 -9.07 -35.94
N GLY A 419 17.14 -10.34 -36.04
CA GLY A 419 17.82 -11.38 -35.25
C GLY A 419 17.19 -11.66 -33.87
N GLU A 420 16.00 -11.11 -33.58
CA GLU A 420 15.28 -11.34 -32.34
C GLU A 420 13.79 -11.59 -32.54
N TRP A 421 13.25 -12.65 -31.92
CA TRP A 421 11.83 -12.94 -31.77
C TRP A 421 11.28 -12.42 -30.44
N SER A 422 10.12 -11.77 -30.49
CA SER A 422 9.34 -11.34 -29.33
C SER A 422 8.16 -12.27 -29.08
N TRP A 423 7.95 -12.62 -27.81
CA TRP A 423 6.90 -13.49 -27.33
C TRP A 423 6.06 -12.76 -26.29
N SER A 424 4.77 -13.08 -26.23
CA SER A 424 3.84 -12.54 -25.23
C SER A 424 2.85 -13.58 -24.75
N ARG A 425 2.42 -13.44 -23.50
CA ARG A 425 1.29 -14.16 -22.91
C ARG A 425 0.49 -13.20 -22.04
N ASP A 426 -0.80 -13.11 -22.31
CA ASP A 426 -1.75 -12.50 -21.38
C ASP A 426 -1.97 -13.47 -20.21
N LEU A 427 -1.88 -12.92 -19.00
CA LEU A 427 -2.10 -13.63 -17.75
C LEU A 427 -3.40 -13.14 -17.13
N THR A 428 -4.16 -14.07 -16.55
CA THR A 428 -5.23 -13.71 -15.63
C THR A 428 -4.62 -13.66 -14.24
N PRO A 429 -4.59 -12.48 -13.59
CA PRO A 429 -4.14 -12.38 -12.20
C PRO A 429 -4.90 -13.38 -11.33
N LEU A 430 -4.20 -14.07 -10.43
CA LEU A 430 -4.89 -14.87 -9.43
C LEU A 430 -5.72 -13.91 -8.56
N ALA A 431 -7.02 -14.15 -8.47
CA ALA A 431 -7.88 -13.39 -7.57
C ALA A 431 -7.27 -13.49 -6.17
N ARG A 432 -6.91 -12.35 -5.57
CA ARG A 432 -6.47 -12.32 -4.17
C ARG A 432 -7.65 -12.85 -3.36
N ALA A 433 -7.46 -13.96 -2.66
CA ALA A 433 -8.49 -14.49 -1.77
C ALA A 433 -8.91 -13.37 -0.81
N GLU A 434 -10.21 -13.06 -0.82
CA GLU A 434 -10.87 -12.07 0.04
C GLU A 434 -10.78 -12.44 1.52
#